data_AF-A0A1I4G452-F1
#
_entry.id   AF-A0A1I4G452-F1
#
_cell.length_a   1.000
_cell.length_b   1.000
_cell.length_c   1.000
_cell.angle_alpha   90.00
_cell.angle_beta   90.00
_cell.angle_gamma   90.00
#
_symmetry.space_group_name_H-M   'P 1'
#
loop_
_entity.id
_entity.type
_entity.pdbx_description
1 polymer ?
#
loop_
_entity_poly.entity_id
_entity_poly.type
_entity_poly.pdbx_seq_one_letter_code
_entity_poly.pdbx_strand_id
1 'polypeptide(L)'
;QPHYFLADRAYDSEEIRKCINEETLAFEQIPLKTRAKNGHYRLNSSTIFRPKIYSRRMNVESVIFVIKQIFSGINFSRNDKLRNKETKLKDVLYNFYRHVQIF
;
A
#
# COMPACT_ATOMS: atom_id res chain seq x y z
N GLN A 1 1.96 15.69 -5.05
CA GLN A 1 2.64 14.63 -4.27
C GLN A 1 1.63 14.07 -3.25
N PRO A 2 1.68 12.77 -2.94
CA PRO A 2 0.77 12.18 -1.95
C PRO A 2 1.02 12.77 -0.56
N HIS A 3 -0.04 13.02 0.21
CA HIS A 3 0.09 13.60 1.55
C HIS A 3 0.50 12.56 2.61
N TYR A 4 0.11 11.30 2.43
CA TYR A 4 0.48 10.20 3.31
C TYR A 4 0.47 8.86 2.58
N PHE A 5 1.20 7.89 3.11
CA PHE A 5 1.18 6.50 2.67
C PHE A 5 0.57 5.60 3.74
N LEU A 6 -0.28 4.67 3.31
CA LEU A 6 -0.83 3.60 4.15
C LEU A 6 -0.19 2.28 3.77
N ALA A 7 0.30 1.54 4.76
CA ALA A 7 0.74 0.17 4.55
C ALA A 7 0.48 -0.68 5.79
N ASP A 8 0.37 -1.98 5.56
CA ASP A 8 0.18 -2.93 6.65
C ASP A 8 1.44 -3.06 7.51
N ARG A 9 1.22 -3.55 8.73
CA ARG A 9 2.28 -3.86 9.70
C ARG A 9 3.41 -4.73 9.11
N ALA A 10 3.10 -5.58 8.13
CA ALA A 10 4.10 -6.41 7.46
C ALA A 10 5.18 -5.59 6.73
N TYR A 11 4.86 -4.36 6.33
CA TYR A 11 5.76 -3.41 5.65
C TYR A 11 6.51 -2.48 6.62
N ASP A 12 6.48 -2.76 7.92
CA ASP A 12 7.27 -2.01 8.91
C ASP A 12 8.77 -2.30 8.76
N SER A 13 9.46 -1.46 8.00
CA SER A 13 10.92 -1.44 7.89
C SER A 13 11.45 0.00 7.89
N GLU A 14 12.71 0.19 8.31
CA GLU A 14 13.33 1.51 8.31
C GLU A 14 13.51 2.05 6.89
N GLU A 15 13.92 1.18 5.96
CA GLU A 15 14.14 1.54 4.55
C GLU A 15 12.88 2.06 3.87
N ILE A 16 11.73 1.41 4.08
CA ILE A 16 10.45 1.84 3.52
C ILE A 16 10.06 3.22 4.08
N ARG A 17 10.21 3.40 5.39
CA ARG A 17 9.85 4.67 6.05
C ARG A 17 10.78 5.80 5.64
N LYS A 18 12.08 5.51 5.48
CA LYS A 18 13.07 6.45 4.97
C LYS A 18 12.71 6.89 3.56
N CYS A 19 12.44 5.96 2.65
CA CYS A 19 12.01 6.25 1.29
C CYS A 19 10.76 7.16 1.26
N ILE A 20 9.75 6.84 2.08
CA ILE A 20 8.52 7.66 2.17
C ILE A 20 8.85 9.08 2.66
N ASN A 21 9.59 9.21 3.77
CA ASN A 21 9.84 10.53 4.39
C ASN A 21 10.81 11.39 3.57
N GLU A 22 11.88 10.81 3.02
CA GLU A 22 12.94 11.57 2.34
C GLU A 22 12.64 11.79 0.85
N GLU A 23 12.16 10.78 0.14
CA GLU A 23 11.98 10.88 -1.32
C GLU A 23 10.61 11.46 -1.70
N THR A 24 9.56 11.08 -0.96
CA THR A 24 8.19 11.52 -1.28
C THR A 24 7.70 12.69 -0.45
N LEU A 25 8.43 13.05 0.62
CA LEU A 25 8.07 14.09 1.59
C LEU A 25 6.67 13.88 2.20
N ALA A 26 6.20 12.64 2.24
CA ALA A 26 4.89 12.25 2.75
C ALA A 26 5.02 11.61 4.12
N PHE A 27 3.94 11.62 4.90
CA PHE A 27 3.91 10.93 6.19
C PHE A 27 3.56 9.46 6.02
N GLU A 28 4.25 8.57 6.73
CA GLU A 28 3.87 7.17 6.76
C GLU A 28 2.80 6.91 7.83
N GLN A 29 1.88 6.00 7.52
CA GLN A 29 0.83 5.51 8.42
C GLN A 29 0.93 3.99 8.46
N ILE A 30 2.05 3.51 9.02
CA ILE A 30 2.40 2.08 9.09
C ILE A 30 2.50 1.69 10.58
N PRO A 31 1.68 0.74 11.05
CA PRO A 31 1.78 0.27 12.43
C PRO A 31 3.13 -0.39 12.69
N LEU A 32 3.69 -0.17 13.88
CA LEU A 32 4.90 -0.86 14.30
C LEU A 32 4.62 -2.37 14.48
N LYS A 33 5.50 -3.21 13.94
CA LYS A 33 5.42 -4.69 14.03
C LYS A 33 5.80 -5.21 15.40
N THR A 34 6.84 -4.63 15.97
CA THR A 34 7.34 -4.87 17.33
C THR A 34 7.75 -3.52 17.93
N ARG A 35 7.97 -3.46 19.25
CA ARG A 35 8.52 -2.26 19.88
C ARG A 35 9.87 -1.95 19.23
N ALA A 36 9.91 -0.87 18.45
CA ALA A 36 11.14 -0.43 17.81
C ALA A 36 12.14 0.00 18.88
N LYS A 37 13.35 -0.55 18.81
CA LYS A 37 14.48 -0.13 19.65
C LYS A 37 15.43 0.80 18.88
N ASN A 38 15.51 0.62 17.56
CA ASN A 38 16.42 1.30 16.65
C ASN A 38 15.66 1.76 15.39
N GLY A 39 16.26 2.72 14.66
CA GLY A 39 15.72 3.29 13.41
C GLY A 39 15.08 4.66 13.66
N HIS A 40 15.65 5.70 13.04
CA HIS A 40 15.21 7.08 13.25
C HIS A 40 13.74 7.26 12.88
N TYR A 41 13.35 6.78 11.69
CA TYR A 41 11.99 6.89 11.21
C TYR A 41 11.03 5.96 11.94
N ARG A 42 11.45 4.73 12.27
CA ARG A 42 10.62 3.81 13.06
C ARG A 42 10.33 4.32 14.47
N LEU A 43 11.31 4.90 15.15
CA LEU A 43 11.14 5.44 16.50
C LEU A 43 10.18 6.64 16.50
N ASN A 44 10.36 7.55 15.53
CA ASN A 44 9.51 8.72 15.37
C ASN A 44 8.10 8.36 14.90
N SER A 45 7.90 7.23 14.23
CA SER A 45 6.58 6.89 13.69
C SER A 45 5.46 6.82 14.73
N SER A 46 5.78 6.36 15.95
CA SER A 46 4.80 6.23 17.01
C SER A 46 4.14 7.56 17.38
N THR A 47 4.85 8.68 17.22
CA THR A 47 4.33 10.03 17.51
C THR A 47 3.49 10.60 16.37
N ILE A 48 3.77 10.21 15.13
CA ILE A 48 3.07 10.69 13.93
C ILE A 48 1.96 9.75 13.45
N PHE A 49 1.85 8.54 14.00
CA PHE A 49 0.85 7.56 13.63
C PHE A 49 -0.56 8.01 14.04
N ARG A 50 -1.49 8.02 13.09
CA ARG A 50 -2.88 8.46 13.27
C ARG A 50 -3.83 7.29 12.99
N PRO A 51 -4.36 6.63 14.04
CA PRO A 51 -5.25 5.47 13.88
C PRO A 51 -6.46 5.72 12.97
N LYS A 52 -7.03 6.95 13.00
CA LYS A 52 -8.16 7.35 12.15
C LYS A 52 -7.82 7.42 10.66
N ILE A 53 -6.55 7.68 10.32
CA ILE A 53 -6.11 7.64 8.92
C ILE A 53 -5.83 6.18 8.54
N TYR A 54 -5.19 5.42 9.44
CA TYR A 54 -4.92 4.00 9.21
C TYR A 54 -6.18 3.16 8.97
N SER A 55 -7.30 3.46 9.64
CA SER A 55 -8.57 2.76 9.43
C SER A 55 -9.08 2.85 7.98
N ARG A 56 -8.67 3.87 7.20
CA ARG A 56 -9.02 4.02 5.79
C ARG A 56 -8.36 2.98 4.88
N ARG A 57 -7.40 2.18 5.38
CA ARG A 57 -6.80 1.05 4.63
C ARG A 57 -7.87 0.07 4.11
N MET A 58 -8.97 -0.07 4.85
CA MET A 58 -10.09 -0.94 4.49
C MET A 58 -10.66 -0.59 3.11
N ASN A 59 -10.66 0.69 2.72
CA ASN A 59 -11.12 1.12 1.40
C ASN A 59 -10.23 0.54 0.30
N VAL A 60 -8.91 0.54 0.50
CA VAL A 60 -7.93 -0.01 -0.44
C VAL A 60 -8.06 -1.53 -0.49
N GLU A 61 -8.16 -2.21 0.65
CA GLU A 61 -8.39 -3.66 0.72
C GLU A 61 -9.67 -4.07 -0.02
N SER A 62 -10.74 -3.27 0.14
CA SER A 62 -12.03 -3.49 -0.53
C SER A 62 -11.90 -3.35 -2.05
N VAL A 63 -11.18 -2.35 -2.54
CA VAL A 63 -10.92 -2.19 -3.98
C VAL A 63 -10.10 -3.37 -4.52
N ILE A 64 -9.04 -3.76 -3.82
CA ILE A 64 -8.20 -4.90 -4.21
C ILE A 64 -9.02 -6.20 -4.22
N PHE A 65 -9.92 -6.38 -3.27
CA PHE A 65 -10.84 -7.52 -3.24
C PHE A 65 -11.71 -7.56 -4.49
N VAL A 66 -12.32 -6.43 -4.88
CA VAL A 66 -13.14 -6.34 -6.10
C VAL A 66 -12.33 -6.64 -7.36
N ILE A 67 -11.11 -6.08 -7.48
CA ILE A 67 -10.20 -6.37 -8.60
C ILE A 67 -9.94 -7.87 -8.71
N LYS A 68 -9.68 -8.55 -7.58
CA LYS A 68 -9.46 -10.00 -7.56
C LYS A 68 -10.69 -10.78 -8.00
N GLN A 69 -11.90 -10.35 -7.63
CA GLN A 69 -13.14 -11.00 -8.08
C GLN A 69 -13.34 -10.86 -9.60
N ILE A 70 -13.09 -9.67 -10.16
CA ILE A 70 -13.30 -9.40 -11.60
C ILE A 70 -12.25 -10.10 -12.46
N PHE A 71 -10.97 -10.08 -12.06
CA PHE A 71 -9.84 -10.60 -12.84
C PHE A 71 -9.31 -11.93 -12.31
N SER A 72 -10.19 -12.74 -11.74
CA SER A 72 -9.96 -14.13 -11.30
C SER A 72 -8.87 -14.36 -10.26
N GLY A 73 -8.40 -13.32 -9.55
CA GLY A 73 -7.57 -13.34 -8.34
C GLY A 73 -6.16 -13.98 -8.46
N ILE A 74 -5.93 -14.78 -9.49
CA ILE A 74 -4.76 -15.62 -9.71
C ILE A 74 -3.88 -14.93 -10.74
N ASN A 75 -2.60 -14.84 -10.42
CA ASN A 75 -1.57 -14.46 -11.38
C ASN A 75 -0.96 -15.74 -11.93
N PHE A 76 -0.79 -15.80 -13.25
CA PHE A 76 -0.41 -17.03 -13.95
C PHE A 76 1.10 -17.18 -14.07
N SER A 77 1.83 -16.06 -14.10
CA SER A 77 3.29 -16.10 -14.19
C SER A 77 3.94 -16.77 -12.97
N ARG A 78 4.91 -17.64 -13.26
CA ARG A 78 5.79 -18.28 -12.26
C ARG A 78 6.91 -17.36 -11.74
N ASN A 79 7.24 -16.28 -12.47
CA ASN A 79 8.27 -15.33 -12.08
C ASN A 79 7.67 -14.14 -11.32
N ASP A 80 8.24 -13.80 -10.16
CA ASP A 80 7.79 -12.70 -9.30
C ASP A 80 7.75 -11.34 -10.01
N LYS A 81 8.75 -11.03 -10.84
CA LYS A 81 8.80 -9.76 -11.57
C LYS A 81 7.63 -9.66 -12.55
N LEU A 82 7.32 -10.75 -13.23
CA LEU A 82 6.20 -10.83 -14.16
C LEU A 82 4.85 -10.85 -13.40
N ARG A 83 4.76 -11.54 -12.27
CA ARG A 83 3.59 -11.52 -11.39
C ARG A 83 3.25 -10.12 -10.88
N ASN A 84 4.27 -9.34 -10.54
CA ASN A 84 4.10 -7.93 -10.16
C ASN A 84 3.62 -7.08 -11.35
N LYS A 85 4.11 -7.34 -12.57
CA LYS A 85 3.62 -6.67 -13.78
C LYS A 85 2.17 -7.04 -14.10
N GLU A 86 1.79 -8.31 -13.95
CA GLU A 86 0.40 -8.76 -14.12
C GLU A 86 -0.55 -8.05 -13.15
N THR A 87 -0.14 -7.93 -11.88
CA THR A 87 -0.92 -7.21 -10.86
C THR A 87 -1.12 -5.74 -11.26
N LYS A 88 -0.03 -5.05 -11.64
CA LYS A 88 -0.11 -3.65 -12.12
C LYS A 88 -1.01 -3.50 -13.35
N LEU A 89 -0.97 -4.48 -14.27
CA LEU A 89 -1.85 -4.47 -15.45
C LEU A 89 -3.32 -4.59 -15.04
N LYS A 90 -3.66 -5.47 -14.10
CA LYS A 90 -5.02 -5.61 -13.57
C LYS A 90 -5.51 -4.32 -12.91
N ASP A 91 -4.65 -3.61 -12.19
CA ASP A 91 -5.00 -2.31 -11.58
C ASP A 91 -5.36 -1.27 -12.66
N VAL A 92 -4.59 -1.20 -13.74
CA VAL A 92 -4.86 -0.29 -14.87
C VAL A 92 -6.15 -0.69 -15.59
N LEU A 93 -6.36 -1.99 -15.87
CA LEU A 93 -7.57 -2.50 -16.48
C LEU A 93 -8.81 -2.24 -15.62
N TYR A 94 -8.69 -2.30 -14.30
CA TYR A 94 -9.77 -1.96 -13.39
C TYR A 94 -10.20 -0.49 -13.53
N ASN A 95 -9.25 0.44 -13.67
CA ASN A 95 -9.58 1.84 -13.90
C ASN A 95 -10.36 2.04 -15.21
N PHE A 96 -9.97 1.34 -16.29
CA PHE A 96 -10.72 1.36 -17.55
C PHE A 96 -12.11 0.74 -17.41
N TYR A 97 -12.22 -0.42 -16.75
CA TYR A 97 -13.50 -1.07 -16.47
C TYR A 97 -14.45 -0.14 -15.71
N ARG A 98 -13.96 0.53 -14.66
CA ARG A 98 -14.72 1.50 -13.88
C ARG A 98 -15.13 2.71 -14.71
N HIS A 99 -14.24 3.21 -15.58
CA HIS A 99 -14.55 4.31 -16.47
C HIS A 99 -15.72 3.94 -17.39
N VAL A 100 -15.65 2.79 -18.07
CA VAL A 100 -16.70 2.35 -19.01
C VAL A 100 -18.06 2.13 -18.33
N GLN A 101 -18.11 1.62 -17.09
CA GLN A 101 -19.38 1.37 -16.40
C GLN A 101 -20.06 2.62 -15.81
N ILE A 102 -19.31 3.71 -15.64
CA ILE A 102 -19.86 4.97 -15.08
C ILE A 102 -20.51 5.82 -16.19
N PHE A 103 -20.17 5.57 -17.46
CA PHE A 103 -20.85 6.11 -18.63
C PHE A 103 -22.01 5.20 -19.04
#